data_AF-A0A418AHN6-F1
#
_entry.id   AF-A0A418AHN6-F1
#
_cell.length_a   1.000
_cell.length_b   1.000
_cell.length_c   1.000
_cell.angle_alpha   90.00
_cell.angle_beta   90.00
_cell.angle_gamma   90.00
#
_symmetry.space_group_name_H-M   'P 1'
#
loop_
_entity.id
_entity.type
_entity.pdbx_description
1 polymer ?
#
loop_
_entity_poly.entity_id
_entity_poly.type
_entity_poly.pdbx_seq_one_letter_code
_entity_poly.pdbx_strand_id
1 'polypeptide(L)'
;DEEDCTVEGSPRPKINVNARFKLLRYGIVRLAIEEGKAVVYHCKENSRKHHEVPLPPLEFELDDAESIEFIFKSYPSYFRVGDLPHEDPADQIGLVKALYEEGLLMFENDKKEDD
;
A
#
# COMPACT_ATOMS: atom_id res chain seq x y z
N ASP A 1 1.89 24.99 3.76
CA ASP A 1 2.68 24.35 4.84
C ASP A 1 2.81 22.88 4.53
N GLU A 2 3.96 22.50 3.97
CA GLU A 2 4.30 21.12 3.62
C GLU A 2 5.33 20.65 4.64
N GLU A 3 4.91 19.80 5.59
CA GLU A 3 5.83 19.15 6.53
C GLU A 3 6.54 17.99 5.83
N ASP A 4 7.75 18.28 5.38
CA ASP A 4 8.80 17.31 5.05
C ASP A 4 9.34 16.73 6.37
N CYS A 5 9.14 15.43 6.59
CA CYS A 5 9.75 14.70 7.70
C CYS A 5 10.45 13.44 7.18
N THR A 6 11.70 13.27 7.62
CA THR A 6 12.79 12.54 6.97
C THR A 6 12.93 11.08 7.40
N VAL A 7 13.45 10.22 6.51
CA VAL A 7 14.49 9.19 6.76
C VAL A 7 15.17 8.84 5.41
N GLU A 8 16.50 8.98 5.36
CA GLU A 8 17.45 8.46 4.34
C GLU A 8 17.25 8.86 2.85
N GLY A 9 17.71 10.07 2.50
CA GLY A 9 18.50 10.35 1.27
C GLY A 9 17.86 10.15 -0.11
N SER A 10 16.64 9.64 -0.23
CA SER A 10 15.89 9.55 -1.48
C SER A 10 14.66 10.45 -1.38
N PRO A 11 14.39 11.33 -2.38
CA PRO A 11 13.15 12.09 -2.38
C PRO A 11 11.98 11.09 -2.34
N ARG A 12 11.03 11.30 -1.43
CA ARG A 12 9.82 10.47 -1.37
C ARG A 12 9.17 10.47 -2.77
N PRO A 13 8.82 9.30 -3.31
CA PRO A 13 8.23 9.25 -4.65
C PRO A 13 6.93 10.04 -4.64
N LYS A 14 6.76 10.92 -5.64
CA LYS A 14 5.54 11.70 -5.78
C LYS A 14 4.40 10.79 -6.25
N ILE A 15 3.60 10.31 -5.31
CA ILE A 15 2.45 9.44 -5.57
C ILE A 15 1.39 10.26 -6.30
N ASN A 16 1.10 9.87 -7.54
CA ASN A 16 0.04 10.42 -8.38
C ASN A 16 -0.57 9.29 -9.19
N VAL A 17 -1.65 9.56 -9.93
CA VAL A 17 -2.37 8.54 -10.72
C VAL A 17 -1.51 7.78 -11.73
N ASN A 18 -0.37 8.33 -12.18
CA ASN A 18 0.53 7.64 -13.10
C ASN A 18 1.64 6.83 -12.42
N ALA A 19 1.80 6.99 -11.10
CA ALA A 19 2.78 6.22 -10.34
C ALA A 19 2.43 4.72 -10.40
N ARG A 20 3.45 3.87 -10.40
CA ARG A 20 3.30 2.42 -10.45
C ARG A 20 3.88 1.77 -9.20
N PHE A 21 3.14 0.82 -8.67
CA PHE A 21 3.47 0.12 -7.42
C PHE A 21 3.26 -1.37 -7.58
N LYS A 22 3.88 -2.15 -6.69
CA LYS A 22 3.73 -3.59 -6.58
C LYS A 22 3.66 -3.97 -5.12
N LEU A 23 2.85 -4.96 -4.77
CA LEU A 23 2.85 -5.53 -3.42
C LEU A 23 4.23 -6.12 -3.09
N LEU A 24 4.73 -5.90 -1.88
CA LEU A 24 6.10 -6.27 -1.51
C LEU A 24 6.39 -7.76 -1.71
N ARG A 25 5.46 -8.63 -1.32
CA ARG A 25 5.55 -10.09 -1.49
C ARG A 25 4.18 -10.76 -1.34
N TYR A 26 4.05 -11.96 -1.89
CA TYR A 26 2.84 -12.77 -1.73
C TYR A 26 2.53 -13.04 -0.24
N GLY A 27 1.25 -12.96 0.12
CA GLY A 27 0.75 -13.33 1.46
C GLY A 27 1.17 -12.43 2.61
N ILE A 28 1.72 -11.24 2.35
CA ILE A 28 2.09 -10.28 3.40
C ILE A 28 0.88 -9.58 4.03
N VAL A 29 -0.23 -9.51 3.30
CA VAL A 29 -1.46 -8.80 3.65
C VAL A 29 -2.67 -9.71 3.49
N ARG A 30 -3.74 -9.41 4.24
CA ARG A 30 -5.05 -10.05 4.13
C ARG A 30 -6.15 -9.02 4.38
N LEU A 31 -7.16 -9.02 3.51
CA LEU A 31 -8.35 -8.19 3.63
C LEU A 31 -9.46 -8.98 4.33
N ALA A 32 -10.16 -8.34 5.26
CA ALA A 32 -11.38 -8.82 5.89
C ALA A 32 -12.40 -7.69 5.93
N ILE A 33 -13.69 -8.02 5.88
CA ILE A 33 -14.77 -7.06 6.10
C ILE A 33 -15.29 -7.25 7.51
N GLU A 34 -15.11 -6.25 8.35
CA GLU A 34 -15.45 -6.30 9.78
C GLU A 34 -16.23 -5.02 10.13
N GLU A 35 -17.39 -5.17 10.77
CA GLU A 35 -18.23 -4.06 11.26
C GLU A 35 -18.54 -2.96 10.21
N GLY A 36 -18.59 -3.34 8.93
CA GLY A 36 -18.83 -2.40 7.84
C GLY A 36 -17.61 -1.58 7.44
N LYS A 37 -16.39 -2.08 7.68
CA LYS A 37 -15.13 -1.52 7.21
C LYS A 37 -14.30 -2.57 6.47
N ALA A 38 -13.42 -2.09 5.59
CA ALA A 38 -12.39 -2.89 4.96
C ALA A 38 -11.12 -2.90 5.83
N VAL A 39 -10.86 -4.02 6.50
CA VAL A 39 -9.76 -4.17 7.46
C VAL A 39 -8.60 -4.96 6.82
N VAL A 40 -7.42 -4.35 6.79
CA VAL A 40 -6.19 -4.95 6.25
C VAL A 40 -5.26 -5.34 7.38
N TYR A 41 -5.03 -6.65 7.50
CA TYR A 41 -4.02 -7.23 8.39
C TYR A 41 -2.73 -7.48 7.61
N HIS A 42 -1.57 -7.23 8.22
CA HIS A 42 -0.28 -7.52 7.61
C HIS A 42 0.70 -8.17 8.60
N CYS A 43 1.72 -8.86 8.07
CA CYS A 43 2.75 -9.50 8.88
C CYS A 43 4.15 -8.86 8.75
N LYS A 44 4.24 -7.72 8.08
CA LYS A 44 5.52 -7.01 7.81
C LYS A 44 6.26 -6.66 9.10
N GLU A 45 5.53 -6.22 10.13
CA GLU A 45 6.12 -5.74 11.40
C GLU A 45 6.01 -6.75 12.53
N ASN A 46 5.58 -7.98 12.23
CA ASN A 46 5.45 -9.01 13.25
C ASN A 46 6.82 -9.27 13.88
N SER A 47 6.86 -9.27 15.22
CA SER A 47 8.04 -9.75 15.94
C SER A 47 8.35 -11.20 15.54
N ARG A 48 9.63 -11.54 15.60
CA ARG A 48 10.09 -12.93 15.48
C ARG A 48 9.69 -13.78 16.68
N LYS A 49 9.26 -13.17 17.78
CA LYS A 49 8.66 -13.88 18.92
C LYS A 49 7.14 -13.87 18.81
N HIS A 50 6.55 -15.02 19.08
CA HIS A 50 5.12 -15.23 18.99
C HIS A 50 4.36 -14.27 19.93
N HIS A 51 3.47 -13.45 19.35
CA HIS A 51 2.58 -12.52 20.05
C HIS A 51 3.26 -11.51 20.98
N GLU A 52 4.51 -11.13 20.69
CA GLU A 52 5.24 -10.18 21.54
C GLU A 52 4.68 -8.75 21.42
N VAL A 53 4.32 -8.32 20.21
CA VAL A 53 3.80 -6.97 19.95
C VAL A 53 2.49 -7.09 19.15
N PRO A 54 1.36 -6.56 19.66
CA PRO A 54 0.15 -6.44 18.86
C PRO A 54 0.35 -5.35 17.80
N LEU A 55 0.03 -5.66 16.55
CA LEU A 55 -0.01 -4.67 15.47
C LEU A 55 -1.46 -4.29 15.19
N PRO A 56 -1.79 -2.99 15.18
CA PRO A 56 -3.11 -2.56 14.74
C PRO A 56 -3.27 -2.84 13.24
N PRO A 57 -4.46 -3.28 12.79
CA PRO A 57 -4.74 -3.36 11.36
C PRO A 57 -4.95 -1.96 10.77
N LEU A 58 -4.92 -1.87 9.44
CA LEU A 58 -5.35 -0.68 8.72
C LEU A 58 -6.83 -0.77 8.43
N GLU A 59 -7.58 0.29 8.72
CA GLU A 59 -9.02 0.37 8.46
C GLU A 59 -9.29 1.34 7.30
N PHE A 60 -10.13 0.90 6.37
CA PHE A 60 -10.58 1.67 5.21
C PHE A 60 -12.11 1.60 5.11
N GLU A 61 -12.68 2.48 4.29
CA GLU A 61 -14.11 2.45 3.97
C GLU A 61 -14.43 1.24 3.08
N LEU A 62 -15.70 0.83 3.04
CA LEU A 62 -16.09 -0.35 2.24
C LEU A 62 -15.88 -0.13 0.73
N ASP A 63 -16.04 1.10 0.26
CA ASP A 63 -15.86 1.45 -1.15
C ASP A 63 -14.40 1.27 -1.61
N ASP A 64 -13.43 1.31 -0.68
CA ASP A 64 -12.02 1.02 -0.97
C ASP A 64 -11.73 -0.48 -1.15
N ALA A 65 -12.64 -1.37 -0.72
CA ALA A 65 -12.39 -2.81 -0.64
C ALA A 65 -12.05 -3.43 -2.01
N GLU A 66 -12.73 -3.04 -3.08
CA GLU A 66 -12.44 -3.52 -4.44
C GLU A 66 -11.04 -3.08 -4.89
N SER A 67 -10.65 -1.85 -4.58
CA SER A 67 -9.31 -1.34 -4.91
C SER A 67 -8.21 -2.07 -4.14
N ILE A 68 -8.42 -2.35 -2.84
CA ILE A 68 -7.49 -3.15 -2.04
C ILE A 68 -7.36 -4.57 -2.60
N GLU A 69 -8.49 -5.20 -2.95
CA GLU A 69 -8.48 -6.55 -3.50
C GLU A 69 -7.75 -6.61 -4.85
N PHE A 70 -7.95 -5.60 -5.70
CA PHE A 70 -7.24 -5.46 -6.98
C PHE A 70 -5.72 -5.38 -6.76
N ILE A 71 -5.24 -4.60 -5.79
CA ILE A 71 -3.82 -4.49 -5.44
C ILE A 71 -3.26 -5.86 -5.05
N PHE A 72 -3.99 -6.62 -4.23
CA PHE A 72 -3.52 -7.90 -3.72
C PHE A 72 -3.45 -8.97 -4.82
N LYS A 73 -4.45 -8.97 -5.72
CA LYS A 73 -4.51 -9.84 -6.90
C LYS A 73 -3.50 -9.46 -7.98
N SER A 74 -3.03 -8.21 -8.00
CA SER A 74 -2.06 -7.74 -8.97
C SER A 74 -0.67 -8.33 -8.77
N TYR A 75 -0.31 -8.80 -7.56
CA TYR A 75 0.98 -9.44 -7.32
C TYR A 75 1.16 -10.70 -8.19
N PRO A 76 2.30 -10.87 -8.90
CA PRO A 76 3.56 -10.13 -8.75
C PRO A 76 3.76 -8.94 -9.70
N SER A 77 2.74 -8.54 -10.45
CA SER A 77 2.79 -7.43 -11.41
C SER A 77 2.70 -6.06 -10.74
N TYR A 78 3.27 -5.06 -11.41
CA TYR A 78 3.04 -3.66 -11.07
C TYR A 78 1.67 -3.20 -11.58
N PHE A 79 0.97 -2.42 -10.78
CA PHE A 79 -0.25 -1.71 -11.15
C PHE A 79 0.00 -0.20 -11.12
N ARG A 80 -0.78 0.55 -11.91
CA ARG A 80 -0.78 2.01 -11.87
C ARG A 80 -1.87 2.49 -10.91
N VAL A 81 -1.61 3.57 -10.15
CA VAL A 81 -2.58 4.11 -9.18
C VAL A 81 -3.92 4.46 -9.83
N GLY A 82 -3.91 5.06 -11.02
CA GLY A 82 -5.12 5.40 -11.76
C GLY A 82 -5.91 4.22 -12.34
N ASP A 83 -5.39 2.99 -12.25
CA ASP A 83 -6.10 1.78 -12.71
C ASP A 83 -6.92 1.13 -11.58
N LEU A 84 -6.85 1.68 -10.36
CA LEU A 84 -7.61 1.17 -9.22
C LEU A 84 -9.12 1.36 -9.45
N PRO A 85 -9.95 0.33 -9.22
CA PRO A 85 -11.41 0.44 -9.31
C PRO A 85 -11.93 1.29 -8.14
N HIS A 86 -11.87 2.61 -8.31
CA HIS A 86 -12.39 3.61 -7.37
C HIS A 86 -12.88 4.83 -8.15
N GLU A 87 -13.87 5.53 -7.60
CA GLU A 87 -14.55 6.65 -8.27
C GLU A 87 -13.71 7.94 -8.22
N ASP A 88 -13.06 8.18 -7.07
CA ASP A 88 -12.25 9.37 -6.83
C ASP A 88 -10.74 9.07 -6.93
N PRO A 89 -10.00 9.77 -7.81
CA PRO A 89 -8.54 9.70 -7.87
C PRO A 89 -7.81 10.09 -6.57
N ALA A 90 -8.40 10.95 -5.74
CA ALA A 90 -7.83 11.33 -4.45
C ALA A 90 -7.76 10.14 -3.50
N ASP A 91 -8.82 9.32 -3.47
CA ASP A 91 -8.89 8.11 -2.65
C ASP A 91 -7.97 7.02 -3.20
N GLN A 92 -7.86 6.86 -4.53
CA GLN A 92 -6.84 5.98 -5.14
C GLN A 92 -5.43 6.32 -4.65
N ILE A 93 -5.09 7.61 -4.62
CA ILE A 93 -3.78 8.09 -4.15
C ILE A 93 -3.64 7.88 -2.64
N GLY A 94 -4.68 8.20 -1.85
CA GLY A 94 -4.71 8.04 -0.40
C GLY A 94 -4.50 6.59 0.02
N LEU A 95 -5.20 5.66 -0.63
CA LEU A 95 -5.10 4.23 -0.40
C LEU A 95 -3.68 3.71 -0.64
N VAL A 96 -3.10 4.06 -1.79
CA VAL A 96 -1.74 3.65 -2.16
C VAL A 96 -0.72 4.27 -1.22
N LYS A 97 -0.92 5.53 -0.83
CA LYS A 97 -0.04 6.22 0.12
C LYS A 97 -0.03 5.51 1.48
N ALA A 98 -1.20 5.19 2.03
CA ALA A 98 -1.30 4.48 3.31
C ALA A 98 -0.58 3.12 3.28
N LEU A 99 -0.84 2.30 2.25
CA LEU A 99 -0.19 1.00 2.11
C LEU A 99 1.32 1.11 1.85
N TYR A 100 1.78 2.17 1.18
CA TYR A 100 3.20 2.43 0.95
C TYR A 100 3.92 2.89 2.22
N GLU A 101 3.32 3.76 3.02
CA GLU A 101 3.88 4.23 4.29
C GLU A 101 4.07 3.08 5.30
N GLU A 102 3.17 2.09 5.28
CA GLU A 102 3.28 0.86 6.07
C GLU A 102 4.35 -0.11 5.54
N GLY A 103 4.92 0.17 4.36
CA GLY A 103 5.92 -0.65 3.70
C GLY A 103 5.36 -1.92 3.07
N LEU A 104 4.06 -1.93 2.73
CA LEU A 104 3.39 -3.06 2.08
C LEU A 104 3.54 -3.00 0.55
N LEU A 105 3.80 -1.81 0.01
CA LEU A 105 4.01 -1.57 -1.42
C LEU A 105 5.46 -1.18 -1.72
N MET A 106 5.89 -1.50 -2.94
CA MET A 106 7.16 -1.08 -3.54
C MET A 106 6.88 -0.18 -4.73
N PHE A 107 7.48 1.02 -4.75
CA PHE A 107 7.40 1.94 -5.86
C PHE A 107 8.25 1.46 -7.05
N GLU A 108 7.72 1.59 -8.27
CA GLU A 108 8.50 1.38 -9.50
C GLU A 108 9.44 2.58 -9.69
N ASN A 109 10.67 2.48 -9.20
CA ASN A 109 11.71 3.44 -9.56
C ASN A 109 12.09 3.20 -11.02
N ASP A 110 11.90 4.21 -11.88
CA ASP A 110 12.40 4.26 -13.26
C ASP A 110 13.93 4.43 -13.31
N LYS A 111 14.66 3.78 -12.39
CA LYS A 111 16.08 3.55 -12.59
C LYS A 111 16.17 2.28 -13.41
N LYS A 112 16.28 2.45 -14.74
CA LYS A 112 17.07 1.50 -15.53
C LYS A 112 18.40 1.32 -14.80
N GLU A 113 18.62 0.15 -14.22
CA GLU A 113 19.99 -0.36 -14.11
C GLU A 113 20.41 -0.63 -15.56
N ASP A 114 21.02 0.38 -16.18
CA ASP A 114 21.85 0.22 -17.37
C ASP A 114 23.08 -0.62 -16.95
N ASP A 115 23.18 -1.82 -17.53
CA ASP A 115 24.35 -2.71 -17.75
C ASP A 115 25.32 -3.01 -16.57
#